data_AF-A0A3B9GG90-F1
#
_entry.id   AF-A0A3B9GG90-F1
#
_cell.length_a   1.000
_cell.length_b   1.000
_cell.length_c   1.000
_cell.angle_alpha   90.00
_cell.angle_beta   90.00
_cell.angle_gamma   90.00
#
_symmetry.space_group_name_H-M   'P 1'
#
loop_
_entity.id
_entity.type
_entity.pdbx_description
1 polymer ?
#
loop_
_entity_poly.entity_id
_entity_poly.type
_entity_poly.pdbx_seq_one_letter_code
_entity_poly.pdbx_strand_id
1 'polypeptide(L)'
;MAVQGYDAVALTVPVREYGEFAGGLVFLIPFEDLASRFVADIAIGESGYAILFDANGVELYCPVPGHIGRNVRQTSAGSPSMLRLYEEMASGGSGAGEYLYDAIADRRVAAVKKIAHYASIRFLDSFWTVMVTVPEAEAYTYIAGFQRTWLTLAAILFGGIGFWTGIILRALVRNEAINEALSASNSALRKAAHELEGAQERLVLSEKLATLG
;
A
#
# COMPACT_ATOMS: atom_id res chain seq x y z
N MET A 1 -0.42 26.65 -30.81
CA MET A 1 0.93 27.20 -30.95
C MET A 1 0.93 28.72 -30.79
N ALA A 2 1.66 29.22 -29.79
CA ALA A 2 1.85 30.64 -29.55
C ALA A 2 2.83 31.27 -30.54
N VAL A 3 2.86 32.60 -30.60
CA VAL A 3 3.83 33.38 -31.41
C VAL A 3 5.29 33.02 -31.08
N GLN A 4 5.54 32.53 -29.85
CA GLN A 4 6.85 32.08 -29.39
C GLN A 4 7.21 30.64 -29.78
N GLY A 5 6.36 29.94 -30.54
CA GLY A 5 6.69 28.62 -31.11
C GLY A 5 6.47 27.41 -30.21
N TYR A 6 5.78 27.56 -29.08
CA TYR A 6 5.37 26.46 -28.19
C TYR A 6 3.86 26.45 -27.96
N ASP A 7 3.33 25.33 -27.49
CA ASP A 7 1.92 25.23 -27.11
C ASP A 7 1.71 25.75 -25.69
N ALA A 8 0.72 26.64 -25.56
CA ALA A 8 0.50 27.43 -24.35
C ALA A 8 -0.98 27.65 -24.09
N VAL A 9 -1.33 27.72 -22.81
CA VAL A 9 -2.62 28.27 -22.37
C VAL A 9 -2.44 29.76 -22.18
N ALA A 10 -3.28 30.56 -22.84
CA ALA A 10 -3.26 32.01 -22.73
C ALA A 10 -4.16 32.48 -21.58
N LEU A 11 -3.57 33.14 -20.59
CA LEU A 11 -4.28 33.87 -19.56
C LEU A 11 -4.38 35.33 -19.98
N THR A 12 -5.59 35.80 -20.27
CA THR A 12 -5.83 37.18 -20.71
C THR A 12 -6.51 37.99 -19.62
N VAL A 13 -5.92 39.12 -19.25
CA VAL A 13 -6.50 40.08 -18.31
C VAL A 13 -6.81 41.38 -19.04
N PRO A 14 -8.05 41.88 -19.02
CA PRO A 14 -8.38 43.14 -19.67
C PRO A 14 -7.77 44.33 -18.91
N VAL A 15 -7.12 45.22 -19.63
CA VAL A 15 -6.63 46.51 -19.11
C VAL A 15 -7.69 47.56 -19.39
N ARG A 16 -8.07 48.31 -18.36
CA ARG A 16 -9.05 49.40 -18.46
C ARG A 16 -8.41 50.72 -18.05
N GLU A 17 -8.63 51.76 -18.85
CA GLU A 17 -8.22 53.13 -18.58
C GLU A 17 -9.47 54.01 -18.50
N TYR A 18 -9.66 54.71 -17.37
CA TYR A 18 -10.88 55.51 -17.10
C TYR A 18 -12.21 54.74 -17.27
N GLY A 19 -12.20 53.43 -17.05
CA GLY A 19 -13.37 52.56 -17.21
C GLY A 19 -13.54 51.97 -18.61
N GLU A 20 -12.86 52.52 -19.62
CA GLU A 20 -12.87 52.04 -21.00
C GLU A 20 -11.83 50.93 -21.22
N PHE A 21 -12.13 50.01 -22.14
CA PHE A 21 -11.19 48.94 -22.50
C PHE A 21 -10.01 49.52 -23.28
N ALA A 22 -8.81 49.42 -22.70
CA ALA A 22 -7.57 49.96 -23.26
C ALA A 22 -6.65 48.87 -23.88
N GLY A 23 -7.04 47.60 -23.76
CA GLY A 23 -6.29 46.46 -24.29
C GLY A 23 -6.32 45.24 -23.37
N GLY A 24 -5.47 44.26 -23.63
CA GLY A 24 -5.35 43.05 -22.82
C GLY A 24 -3.91 42.69 -22.55
N LEU A 25 -3.61 42.31 -21.31
CA LEU A 25 -2.35 41.68 -20.94
C LEU A 25 -2.51 40.16 -21.06
N VAL A 26 -1.67 39.52 -21.88
CA VAL A 26 -1.71 38.08 -22.10
C VAL A 26 -0.47 37.44 -21.51
N PHE A 27 -0.67 36.53 -20.56
CA PHE A 27 0.37 35.63 -20.06
C PHE A 27 0.24 34.29 -20.77
N LEU A 28 1.34 33.79 -21.31
CA LEU A 28 1.39 32.48 -21.93
C LEU A 28 1.98 31.50 -20.93
N ILE A 29 1.21 30.46 -20.59
CA ILE A 29 1.64 29.40 -19.69
C ILE A 29 2.06 28.20 -20.55
N PRO A 30 3.36 27.83 -20.57
CA PRO A 30 3.82 26.62 -21.26
C PRO A 30 3.34 25.40 -20.48
N PHE A 31 2.22 24.82 -20.92
CA PHE A 31 1.59 23.73 -20.16
C PHE A 31 2.37 22.41 -20.31
N GLU A 32 3.10 22.20 -21.40
CA GLU A 32 3.93 21.02 -21.60
C GLU A 32 5.05 20.95 -20.55
N ASP A 33 5.73 22.07 -20.29
CA ASP A 33 6.77 22.17 -19.25
C ASP A 33 6.17 21.97 -17.85
N LEU A 34 4.99 22.54 -17.61
CA LEU A 34 4.32 22.39 -16.32
C LEU A 34 3.88 20.94 -16.09
N ALA A 35 3.26 20.32 -17.09
CA ALA A 35 2.75 18.98 -16.97
C ALA A 35 3.88 17.94 -16.93
N SER A 36 4.96 18.13 -17.70
CA SER A 36 6.14 17.28 -17.59
C SER A 36 6.75 17.33 -16.18
N ARG A 37 6.77 18.51 -15.55
CA ARG A 37 7.36 18.67 -14.21
C ARG A 37 6.49 18.17 -13.06
N PHE A 38 5.16 18.30 -13.17
CA PHE A 38 4.27 18.07 -12.03
C PHE A 38 3.28 16.91 -12.21
N VAL A 39 3.05 16.48 -13.45
CA VAL A 39 2.04 15.46 -13.78
C VAL A 39 2.68 14.20 -14.36
N ALA A 40 3.75 14.32 -15.15
CA ALA A 40 4.34 13.17 -15.84
C ALA A 40 4.88 12.09 -14.88
N ASP A 41 5.41 12.50 -13.73
CA ASP A 41 5.95 11.59 -12.71
C ASP A 41 4.86 10.95 -11.84
N ILE A 42 3.58 11.31 -12.02
CA ILE A 42 2.46 10.67 -11.30
C ILE A 42 2.19 9.31 -11.95
N ALA A 43 2.85 8.28 -11.43
CA ALA A 43 2.64 6.88 -11.77
C ALA A 43 2.02 6.13 -10.59
N ILE A 44 1.04 5.28 -10.88
CA ILE A 44 0.45 4.36 -9.89
C ILE A 44 0.61 2.94 -10.42
N GLY A 45 1.28 2.14 -9.61
CA GLY A 45 1.57 0.76 -9.92
C GLY A 45 2.60 0.57 -11.05
N GLU A 46 2.41 -0.44 -11.89
CA GLU A 46 3.28 -0.75 -13.03
C GLU A 46 2.95 0.09 -14.27
N SER A 47 1.65 0.34 -14.53
CA SER A 47 1.22 0.94 -15.80
C SER A 47 0.19 2.06 -15.65
N GLY A 48 -0.19 2.42 -14.42
CA GLY A 48 -1.06 3.56 -14.17
C GLY A 48 -0.34 4.89 -14.34
N TYR A 49 -1.07 5.89 -14.84
CA TYR A 49 -0.52 7.20 -15.21
C TYR A 49 -1.53 8.33 -14.99
N ALA A 50 -1.05 9.57 -15.02
CA ALA A 50 -1.88 10.75 -14.95
C ALA A 50 -2.13 11.41 -16.31
N ILE A 51 -3.26 12.11 -16.40
CA ILE A 51 -3.71 12.93 -17.53
C ILE A 51 -4.14 14.29 -16.97
N LEU A 52 -3.80 15.37 -17.68
CA LEU A 52 -4.21 16.72 -17.34
C LEU A 52 -5.15 17.25 -18.43
N PHE A 53 -6.32 17.75 -18.02
CA PHE A 53 -7.30 18.38 -18.90
C PHE A 53 -7.51 19.85 -18.54
N ASP A 54 -7.79 20.68 -19.54
CA ASP A 54 -8.41 21.99 -19.31
C ASP A 54 -9.94 21.87 -19.10
N ALA A 55 -10.60 22.97 -18.76
CA ALA A 55 -12.06 23.01 -18.56
C ALA A 55 -12.88 22.66 -19.83
N ASN A 56 -12.28 22.72 -21.02
CA ASN A 56 -12.94 22.40 -22.29
C ASN A 56 -12.71 20.93 -22.70
N GLY A 57 -11.90 20.18 -21.93
CA GLY A 57 -11.53 18.80 -22.23
C GLY A 57 -10.37 18.66 -23.20
N VAL A 58 -9.57 19.70 -23.40
CA VAL A 58 -8.28 19.59 -24.09
C VAL A 58 -7.28 18.88 -23.18
N GLU A 59 -6.65 17.82 -23.69
CA GLU A 59 -5.60 17.09 -23.00
C GLU A 59 -4.31 17.92 -23.02
N LEU A 60 -4.06 18.65 -21.94
CA LEU A 60 -2.82 19.40 -21.73
C LEU A 60 -1.64 18.45 -21.51
N TYR A 61 -1.89 17.26 -20.96
CA TYR A 61 -0.90 16.20 -20.91
C TYR A 61 -1.56 14.84 -20.92
N CYS A 62 -1.01 13.94 -21.73
CA CYS A 62 -1.41 12.54 -21.80
C CYS A 62 -0.23 11.74 -22.36
N PRO A 63 0.17 10.63 -21.71
CA PRO A 63 1.24 9.78 -22.21
C PRO A 63 0.83 8.95 -23.44
N VAL A 64 -0.46 8.98 -23.84
CA VAL A 64 -0.91 8.31 -25.06
C VAL A 64 -0.50 9.15 -26.29
N PRO A 65 0.26 8.59 -27.25
CA PRO A 65 0.77 9.36 -28.38
C PRO A 65 -0.35 10.02 -29.20
N GLY A 66 -0.17 11.30 -29.52
CA GLY A 66 -1.10 12.06 -30.34
C GLY A 66 -2.34 12.58 -29.60
N HIS A 67 -2.35 12.53 -28.27
CA HIS A 67 -3.43 13.09 -27.44
C HIS A 67 -3.20 14.54 -27.02
N ILE A 68 -1.95 14.92 -26.73
CA ILE A 68 -1.61 16.25 -26.23
C ILE A 68 -2.12 17.34 -27.20
N GLY A 69 -2.76 18.37 -26.65
CA GLY A 69 -3.37 19.47 -27.40
C GLY A 69 -4.69 19.13 -28.09
N ARG A 70 -5.18 17.89 -27.99
CA ARG A 70 -6.46 17.48 -28.60
C ARG A 70 -7.57 17.38 -27.56
N ASN A 71 -8.79 17.54 -28.04
CA ASN A 71 -9.96 17.38 -27.20
C ASN A 71 -10.28 15.90 -26.96
N VAL A 72 -10.62 15.56 -25.72
CA VAL A 72 -10.99 14.20 -25.29
C VAL A 72 -12.16 13.62 -26.09
N ARG A 73 -13.08 14.46 -26.56
CA ARG A 73 -14.18 14.03 -27.45
C ARG A 73 -13.68 13.44 -28.76
N GLN A 74 -12.49 13.85 -29.22
CA GLN A 74 -11.87 13.34 -30.44
C GLN A 74 -10.96 12.15 -30.16
N THR A 75 -10.09 12.24 -29.15
CA THR A 75 -9.13 11.18 -28.79
C THR A 75 -9.84 9.94 -28.27
N SER A 76 -10.99 10.12 -27.60
CA SER A 76 -11.78 9.06 -27.01
C SER A 76 -13.10 8.79 -27.74
N ALA A 77 -13.22 9.19 -29.01
CA ALA A 77 -14.44 8.97 -29.81
C ALA A 77 -14.85 7.49 -29.89
N GLY A 78 -13.88 6.57 -29.85
CA GLY A 78 -14.11 5.12 -29.81
C GLY A 78 -14.46 4.55 -28.44
N SER A 79 -14.48 5.35 -27.38
CA SER A 79 -14.79 4.92 -26.00
C SER A 79 -15.97 5.71 -25.42
N PRO A 80 -17.21 5.23 -25.59
CA PRO A 80 -18.38 5.85 -24.99
C PRO A 80 -18.32 5.93 -23.46
N SER A 81 -17.65 4.97 -22.81
CA SER A 81 -17.44 5.00 -21.35
C SER A 81 -16.54 6.15 -20.91
N MET A 82 -15.47 6.44 -21.66
CA MET A 82 -14.59 7.55 -21.33
C MET A 82 -15.28 8.90 -21.56
N LEU A 83 -16.08 9.01 -22.64
CA LEU A 83 -16.85 10.23 -22.89
C LEU A 83 -17.86 10.52 -21.78
N ARG A 84 -18.52 9.50 -21.23
CA ARG A 84 -19.41 9.66 -20.06
C ARG A 84 -18.66 10.12 -18.81
N LEU A 85 -17.50 9.51 -18.51
CA LEU A 85 -16.67 9.93 -17.38
C LEU A 85 -16.21 11.39 -17.55
N TYR A 86 -15.83 11.77 -18.77
CA TYR A 86 -15.49 13.16 -19.07
C TYR A 86 -16.66 14.13 -18.82
N GLU A 87 -17.90 13.76 -19.16
CA GLU A 87 -19.06 14.61 -18.89
C GLU A 87 -19.27 14.87 -17.40
N GLU A 88 -18.98 13.88 -16.55
CA GLU A 88 -18.96 14.05 -15.09
C GLU A 88 -17.81 14.98 -14.66
N MET A 89 -16.61 14.78 -15.20
CA MET A 89 -15.44 15.63 -14.93
C MET A 89 -15.61 17.08 -15.39
N ALA A 90 -16.35 17.31 -16.48
CA ALA A 90 -16.59 18.63 -17.07
C ALA A 90 -17.45 19.54 -16.17
N SER A 91 -18.15 18.98 -15.19
CA SER A 91 -18.84 19.75 -14.15
C SER A 91 -17.88 20.32 -13.09
N GLY A 92 -16.61 19.91 -13.12
CA GLY A 92 -15.60 20.20 -12.11
C GLY A 92 -15.75 19.32 -10.86
N GLY A 93 -14.92 19.59 -9.84
CA GLY A 93 -14.88 18.82 -8.60
C GLY A 93 -14.00 17.58 -8.65
N SER A 94 -14.30 16.59 -7.83
CA SER A 94 -13.52 15.36 -7.69
C SER A 94 -14.42 14.14 -7.69
N GLY A 95 -13.93 13.04 -8.23
CA GLY A 95 -14.70 11.80 -8.31
C GLY A 95 -13.85 10.61 -8.74
N ALA A 96 -14.54 9.52 -9.01
CA ALA A 96 -13.96 8.29 -9.49
C ALA A 96 -14.91 7.66 -10.51
N GLY A 97 -14.35 6.88 -11.43
CA GLY A 97 -15.14 6.19 -12.43
C GLY A 97 -14.34 5.10 -13.13
N GLU A 98 -15.02 4.42 -14.02
CA GLU A 98 -14.46 3.31 -14.78
C GLU A 98 -14.71 3.52 -16.27
N TYR A 99 -13.73 3.16 -17.09
CA TYR A 99 -13.86 3.26 -18.53
C TYR A 99 -13.07 2.18 -19.25
N LEU A 100 -13.51 1.86 -20.46
CA LEU A 100 -12.81 0.96 -21.38
C LEU A 100 -11.92 1.78 -22.32
N TYR A 101 -10.69 1.34 -22.54
CA TYR A 101 -9.79 2.00 -23.49
C TYR A 101 -8.79 1.01 -24.11
N ASP A 102 -8.40 1.24 -25.36
CA ASP A 102 -7.52 0.36 -26.15
C ASP A 102 -6.04 0.81 -26.16
N ALA A 103 -5.64 1.62 -25.17
CA ALA A 103 -4.26 2.05 -24.97
C ALA A 103 -3.91 2.12 -23.49
N ILE A 104 -2.66 1.85 -23.13
CA ILE A 104 -2.06 2.08 -21.82
C ILE A 104 -0.78 2.86 -22.06
N ALA A 105 -0.78 4.15 -21.70
CA ALA A 105 0.31 5.07 -22.02
C ALA A 105 0.71 4.98 -23.51
N ASP A 106 1.96 4.65 -23.79
CA ASP A 106 2.52 4.54 -25.14
C ASP A 106 2.16 3.25 -25.90
N ARG A 107 1.46 2.30 -25.25
CA ARG A 107 1.18 0.97 -25.81
C ARG A 107 -0.27 0.83 -26.20
N ARG A 108 -0.52 0.39 -27.44
CA ARG A 108 -1.85 -0.03 -27.88
C ARG A 108 -2.13 -1.46 -27.42
N VAL A 109 -3.32 -1.69 -26.88
CA VAL A 109 -3.74 -2.98 -26.32
C VAL A 109 -5.18 -3.30 -26.73
N ALA A 110 -5.64 -4.52 -26.45
CA ALA A 110 -7.08 -4.79 -26.50
C ALA A 110 -7.80 -3.89 -25.47
N ALA A 111 -9.08 -3.59 -25.71
CA ALA A 111 -9.84 -2.74 -24.80
C ALA A 111 -9.84 -3.32 -23.37
N VAL A 112 -9.19 -2.60 -22.45
CA VAL A 112 -9.10 -2.97 -21.03
C VAL A 112 -9.96 -2.04 -20.21
N LYS A 113 -10.52 -2.58 -19.12
CA LYS A 113 -11.21 -1.78 -18.10
C LYS A 113 -10.18 -1.09 -17.22
N LYS A 114 -10.37 0.22 -17.05
CA LYS A 114 -9.52 1.08 -16.25
C LYS A 114 -10.36 1.75 -15.17
N ILE A 115 -9.76 1.89 -14.00
CA ILE A 115 -10.29 2.70 -12.91
C ILE A 115 -9.60 4.06 -13.00
N ALA A 116 -10.35 5.13 -12.80
CA ALA A 116 -9.84 6.49 -12.77
C ALA A 116 -10.34 7.24 -11.55
N HIS A 117 -9.47 8.07 -10.98
CA HIS A 117 -9.80 9.07 -10.00
C HIS A 117 -9.42 10.43 -10.54
N TYR A 118 -10.28 11.43 -10.36
CA TYR A 118 -10.04 12.77 -10.86
C TYR A 118 -10.29 13.83 -9.81
N ALA A 119 -9.57 14.94 -9.93
CA ALA A 119 -9.73 16.12 -9.10
C ALA A 119 -9.49 17.38 -9.93
N SER A 120 -10.41 18.34 -9.78
CA SER A 120 -10.34 19.64 -10.43
C SER A 120 -9.64 20.64 -9.53
N ILE A 121 -8.61 21.28 -10.09
CA ILE A 121 -7.86 22.36 -9.48
C ILE A 121 -8.41 23.66 -10.06
N ARG A 122 -9.09 24.44 -9.21
CA ARG A 122 -9.63 25.74 -9.62
C ARG A 122 -8.50 26.74 -9.81
N PHE A 123 -8.55 27.47 -10.92
CA PHE A 123 -7.61 28.53 -11.25
C PHE A 123 -8.42 29.67 -11.88
N LEU A 124 -8.49 30.80 -11.17
CA LEU A 124 -9.29 31.96 -11.55
C LEU A 124 -10.75 31.55 -11.83
N ASP A 125 -11.26 31.89 -13.02
CA ASP A 125 -12.62 31.60 -13.46
C ASP A 125 -12.74 30.25 -14.21
N SER A 126 -11.68 29.44 -14.18
CA SER A 126 -11.60 28.14 -14.84
C SER A 126 -11.11 27.06 -13.88
N PHE A 127 -10.93 25.86 -14.41
CA PHE A 127 -10.34 24.74 -13.67
C PHE A 127 -9.58 23.84 -14.63
N TRP A 128 -8.56 23.18 -14.10
CA TRP A 128 -7.92 22.06 -14.76
C TRP A 128 -8.21 20.80 -13.99
N THR A 129 -8.33 19.68 -14.68
CA THR A 129 -8.65 18.40 -14.06
C THR A 129 -7.47 17.45 -14.20
N VAL A 130 -6.93 17.00 -13.07
CA VAL A 130 -5.96 15.90 -13.03
C VAL A 130 -6.73 14.61 -12.87
N MET A 131 -6.53 13.67 -13.77
CA MET A 131 -7.07 12.31 -13.68
C MET A 131 -5.92 11.32 -13.57
N VAL A 132 -5.97 10.41 -12.61
CA VAL A 132 -5.04 9.31 -12.48
C VAL A 132 -5.78 8.02 -12.77
N THR A 133 -5.20 7.17 -13.61
CA THR A 133 -5.86 5.95 -14.10
C THR A 133 -4.93 4.76 -14.07
N VAL A 134 -5.49 3.59 -13.76
CA VAL A 134 -4.78 2.30 -13.70
C VAL A 134 -5.67 1.20 -14.31
N PRO A 135 -5.09 0.20 -15.02
CA PRO A 135 -5.85 -0.98 -15.42
C PRO A 135 -6.44 -1.71 -14.20
N GLU A 136 -7.70 -2.11 -14.29
CA GLU A 136 -8.41 -2.78 -13.18
C GLU A 136 -7.72 -4.07 -12.74
N ALA A 137 -7.22 -4.86 -13.69
CA ALA A 137 -6.48 -6.08 -13.41
C ALA A 137 -5.25 -5.84 -12.52
N GLU A 138 -4.57 -4.70 -12.72
CA GLU A 138 -3.40 -4.32 -11.94
C GLU A 138 -3.79 -3.94 -10.50
N ALA A 139 -4.84 -3.14 -10.37
CA ALA A 139 -5.41 -2.78 -9.06
C ALA A 139 -5.77 -4.05 -8.24
N TYR A 140 -6.32 -5.08 -8.88
CA TYR A 140 -6.59 -6.36 -8.22
C TYR A 140 -5.34 -7.15 -7.87
N THR A 141 -4.30 -7.14 -8.70
CA THR A 141 -3.03 -7.82 -8.36
C THR A 141 -2.37 -7.22 -7.11
N TYR A 142 -2.46 -5.89 -6.93
CA TYR A 142 -2.01 -5.24 -5.68
C TYR A 142 -2.76 -5.77 -4.45
N ILE A 143 -4.09 -5.89 -4.54
CA ILE A 143 -4.91 -6.41 -3.43
C ILE A 143 -4.61 -7.90 -3.16
N ALA A 144 -4.47 -8.71 -4.20
CA ALA A 144 -4.18 -10.14 -4.07
C ALA A 144 -2.77 -10.40 -3.48
N GLY A 145 -1.76 -9.63 -3.89
CA GLY A 145 -0.41 -9.71 -3.34
C GLY A 145 -0.36 -9.35 -1.86
N PHE A 146 -1.14 -8.36 -1.45
CA PHE A 146 -1.30 -8.00 -0.05
C PHE A 146 -1.90 -9.15 0.76
N GLN A 147 -3.00 -9.76 0.30
CA GLN A 147 -3.62 -10.90 0.98
C GLN A 147 -2.66 -12.09 1.14
N ARG A 148 -1.89 -12.42 0.11
CA ARG A 148 -0.92 -13.53 0.17
C ARG A 148 0.18 -13.29 1.20
N THR A 149 0.65 -12.05 1.32
CA THR A 149 1.67 -11.66 2.31
C THR A 149 1.13 -11.81 3.72
N TRP A 150 -0.10 -11.33 3.98
CA TRP A 150 -0.76 -11.47 5.29
C TRP A 150 -1.04 -12.93 5.66
N LEU A 151 -1.48 -13.76 4.71
CA LEU A 151 -1.67 -15.19 4.96
C LEU A 151 -0.36 -15.88 5.33
N THR A 152 0.74 -15.51 4.68
CA THR A 152 2.08 -16.05 4.99
C THR A 152 2.55 -15.61 6.38
N LEU A 153 2.38 -14.33 6.73
CA LEU A 153 2.69 -13.83 8.06
C LEU A 153 1.84 -14.49 9.15
N ALA A 154 0.54 -14.65 8.91
CA ALA A 154 -0.36 -15.36 9.81
C ALA A 154 0.07 -16.82 10.00
N ALA A 155 0.42 -17.52 8.92
CA ALA A 155 0.90 -18.90 8.99
C ALA A 155 2.21 -19.02 9.80
N ILE A 156 3.16 -18.11 9.62
CA ILE A 156 4.39 -18.06 10.42
C ILE A 156 4.07 -17.80 11.89
N LEU A 157 3.15 -16.87 12.18
CA LEU A 157 2.78 -16.51 13.54
C LEU A 157 2.10 -17.68 14.25
N PHE A 158 1.10 -18.32 13.63
CA PHE A 158 0.44 -19.49 14.18
C PHE A 158 1.38 -20.69 14.29
N GLY A 159 2.26 -20.90 13.30
CA GLY A 159 3.30 -21.92 13.36
C GLY A 159 4.26 -21.71 14.53
N GLY A 160 4.68 -20.46 14.75
CA GLY A 160 5.54 -20.07 15.87
C GLY A 160 4.85 -20.26 17.22
N ILE A 161 3.60 -19.83 17.36
CA ILE A 161 2.80 -20.05 18.57
C ILE A 161 2.66 -21.55 18.84
N GLY A 162 2.23 -22.34 17.85
CA GLY A 162 2.08 -23.78 17.99
C GLY A 162 3.38 -24.48 18.36
N PHE A 163 4.50 -24.05 17.76
CA PHE A 163 5.83 -24.55 18.08
C PHE A 163 6.22 -24.26 19.54
N TRP A 164 6.03 -23.02 19.99
CA TRP A 164 6.29 -22.61 21.37
C TRP A 164 5.40 -23.37 22.38
N THR A 165 4.10 -23.46 22.10
CA THR A 165 3.16 -24.24 22.92
C THR A 165 3.58 -25.69 23.01
N GLY A 166 4.02 -26.30 21.89
CA GLY A 166 4.51 -27.68 21.87
C GLY A 166 5.77 -27.90 22.71
N ILE A 167 6.72 -26.96 22.70
CA ILE A 167 7.92 -27.01 23.56
C ILE A 167 7.53 -26.93 25.04
N ILE A 168 6.65 -25.99 25.40
CA ILE A 168 6.22 -25.80 26.78
C ILE A 168 5.50 -27.04 27.30
N LEU A 169 4.57 -27.62 26.52
CA LEU A 169 3.88 -28.85 26.89
C LEU A 169 4.85 -30.01 27.11
N ARG A 170 5.84 -30.19 26.23
CA ARG A 170 6.88 -31.21 26.41
C ARG A 170 7.74 -30.95 27.65
N ALA A 171 8.06 -29.70 27.95
CA ALA A 171 8.82 -29.33 29.14
C ALA A 171 8.03 -29.62 30.42
N LEU A 172 6.72 -29.35 30.44
CA LEU A 172 5.84 -29.63 31.57
C LEU A 172 5.75 -31.13 31.86
N VAL A 173 5.51 -31.96 30.83
CA VAL A 173 5.46 -33.43 30.99
C VAL A 173 6.80 -33.97 31.47
N ARG A 174 7.92 -33.45 30.96
CA ARG A 174 9.26 -33.87 31.40
C ARG A 174 9.56 -33.44 32.84
N ASN A 175 9.07 -32.27 33.26
CA ASN A 175 9.22 -31.79 34.63
C ASN A 175 8.45 -32.65 35.63
N GLU A 176 7.26 -33.13 35.27
CA GLU A 176 6.48 -34.03 36.13
C GLU A 176 7.23 -35.35 36.38
N ALA A 177 7.78 -35.96 35.33
CA ALA A 177 8.59 -37.17 35.44
C ALA A 177 9.89 -36.95 36.26
N ILE A 178 10.54 -35.80 36.09
CA ILE A 178 11.74 -35.44 36.88
C ILE A 178 11.39 -35.23 38.35
N ASN A 179 10.24 -34.60 38.64
CA ASN A 179 9.78 -34.35 40.01
C ASN A 179 9.45 -35.65 40.74
N GLU A 180 8.82 -36.62 40.07
CA GLU A 180 8.57 -37.95 40.64
C GLU A 180 9.89 -38.66 40.97
N ALA A 181 10.85 -38.69 40.03
CA ALA A 181 12.15 -39.31 40.27
C ALA A 181 12.92 -38.64 41.43
N LEU A 182 12.85 -37.31 41.54
CA LEU A 182 13.48 -36.56 42.61
C LEU A 182 12.84 -36.87 43.97
N SER A 183 11.50 -37.01 44.02
CA SER A 183 10.78 -37.38 45.24
C SER A 183 11.16 -38.80 45.71
N ALA A 184 11.29 -39.75 44.78
CA ALA A 184 11.71 -41.11 45.07
C ALA A 184 13.15 -41.16 45.63
N SER A 185 14.09 -40.46 44.99
CA SER A 185 15.49 -40.38 45.45
C SER A 185 15.62 -39.72 46.83
N ASN A 186 14.86 -38.65 47.09
CA ASN A 186 14.85 -38.00 48.42
C ASN A 186 14.32 -38.94 49.51
N SER A 187 13.30 -39.73 49.21
CA SER A 187 12.78 -40.72 50.16
C SER A 187 13.79 -41.84 50.46
N ALA A 188 14.53 -42.29 49.44
CA ALA A 188 15.57 -43.31 49.58
C ALA A 188 16.76 -42.81 50.41
N LEU A 189 17.22 -41.57 50.15
CA LEU A 189 18.28 -40.93 50.93
C LEU A 189 17.89 -40.78 52.40
N ARG A 190 16.64 -40.37 52.69
CA ARG A 190 16.16 -40.27 54.07
C ARG A 190 16.14 -41.62 54.79
N LYS A 191 15.73 -42.69 54.10
CA LYS A 191 15.77 -44.05 54.65
C LYS A 191 17.20 -44.49 54.94
N ALA A 192 18.12 -44.31 53.98
CA ALA A 192 19.52 -44.66 54.16
C ALA A 192 20.18 -43.87 55.31
N ALA A 193 19.88 -42.58 55.44
CA ALA A 193 20.34 -41.76 56.56
C ALA A 193 19.83 -42.28 57.91
N HIS A 194 18.55 -42.66 57.98
CA HIS A 194 17.94 -43.19 59.20
C HIS A 194 18.48 -44.58 59.58
N GLU A 195 18.81 -45.42 58.58
CA GLU A 195 19.46 -46.71 58.79
C GLU A 195 20.90 -46.56 59.28
N LEU A 196 21.66 -45.59 58.75
CA LEU A 196 23.01 -45.25 59.20
C LEU A 196 23.02 -44.76 60.66
N GLU A 197 22.07 -43.91 61.03
CA GLU A 197 21.92 -43.42 62.41
C GLU A 197 21.61 -44.57 63.37
N GLY A 198 20.67 -45.45 63.01
CA GLY A 198 20.37 -46.65 63.80
C GLY A 198 21.54 -47.66 63.88
N ALA A 199 22.34 -47.77 62.83
CA ALA A 199 23.55 -48.60 62.84
C ALA A 199 24.64 -47.99 63.75
N GLN A 200 24.82 -46.67 63.73
CA GLN A 200 25.73 -45.98 64.64
C GLN A 200 25.29 -46.12 66.11
N GLU A 201 24.01 -45.95 66.42
CA GLU A 201 23.51 -46.17 67.78
C GLU A 201 23.78 -47.58 68.28
N ARG A 202 23.59 -48.60 67.42
CA ARG A 202 23.88 -50.00 67.75
C ARG A 202 25.37 -50.25 67.98
N LEU A 203 26.24 -49.63 67.18
CA LEU A 203 27.70 -49.74 67.35
C LEU A 203 28.16 -49.08 68.66
N VAL A 204 27.64 -47.89 68.96
CA VAL A 204 27.93 -47.21 70.24
C VAL A 204 27.41 -48.02 71.43
N LEU A 205 26.25 -48.66 71.31
CA LEU A 205 25.71 -49.56 72.34
C LEU A 205 26.58 -50.81 72.52
N SER A 206 27.04 -51.43 71.43
CA SER A 206 27.91 -52.61 71.52
C SER A 206 29.28 -52.28 72.10
N GLU A 207 29.82 -51.09 71.78
CA GLU A 207 31.09 -50.60 72.34
C GLU A 207 30.95 -50.33 73.85
N LYS A 208 29.86 -49.67 74.28
CA LYS A 208 29.58 -49.45 75.71
C LYS A 208 29.41 -50.75 76.49
N LEU A 209 28.71 -51.73 75.92
CA LEU A 209 28.52 -53.04 76.54
C LEU A 209 29.83 -53.83 76.66
N ALA A 210 30.74 -53.70 75.68
CA ALA A 210 32.07 -54.33 75.73
C ALA A 210 33.00 -53.68 76.78
N THR A 211 32.81 -52.40 77.12
CA THR A 211 33.59 -51.70 78.15
C THR A 211 33.09 -51.90 79.59
N LEU A 212 31.92 -52.52 79.78
CA LEU A 212 31.28 -52.74 81.09
C LEU A 212 31.33 -54.19 81.60
N GLY A 213 31.97 -55.10 80.85
CA GLY A 213 32.33 -56.45 81.28
C GLY A 213 33.81 -56.59 81.53
#